data_AF-A0A1V4X5I9-F1
#
_entry.id   AF-A0A1V4X5I9-F1
#
_cell.length_a   1.000
_cell.length_b   1.000
_cell.length_c   1.000
_cell.angle_alpha   90.00
_cell.angle_beta   90.00
_cell.angle_gamma   90.00
#
_symmetry.space_group_name_H-M   'P 1'
#
loop_
_entity.id
_entity.type
_entity.pdbx_description
1 polymer ?
#
loop_
_entity_poly.entity_id
_entity_poly.type
_entity_poly.pdbx_seq_one_letter_code
_entity_poly.pdbx_strand_id
1 'polypeptide(L)'
;MKLNGMMPAVALACALAMAAGQAHGMIGKPSTGSGEWGSNAYAEWSKLALDDKDFMRKQEQLVRRTIAEKAPEMFKEVILAIAMVESSLHQFDKDGNPTRSKVRGGHTWGVMRISDQPWARYPFIDYERIKWDARYNIESGILIFLDKWIRAGQMKDKYPGLAKVSRIQLAIQLYYGLVPLQPGVDRWWYSRLVIRTTRRNAP
;
A
#
# COMPACT_ATOMS: atom_id res chain seq x y z
N MET A 1 41.95 -1.90 -0.08
CA MET A 1 41.20 -2.42 1.07
C MET A 1 40.77 -1.22 1.93
N LYS A 2 39.53 -1.25 2.44
CA LYS A 2 38.76 -0.22 3.19
C LYS A 2 37.75 0.59 2.35
N LEU A 3 36.55 0.03 2.23
CA LEU A 3 35.28 0.76 2.14
C LEU A 3 34.79 0.96 3.57
N ASN A 4 34.53 2.19 4.00
CA ASN A 4 33.76 2.49 5.21
C ASN A 4 33.06 3.84 5.03
N GLY A 5 31.74 3.86 5.23
CA GLY A 5 31.00 5.09 5.51
C GLY A 5 29.92 5.53 4.51
N MET A 6 29.26 4.63 3.78
CA MET A 6 27.96 4.95 3.18
C MET A 6 26.85 4.40 4.07
N MET A 7 26.12 5.31 4.74
CA MET A 7 24.81 4.96 5.30
C MET A 7 23.94 4.40 4.16
N PRO A 8 23.29 3.24 4.35
CA PRO A 8 22.35 2.73 3.35
C PRO A 8 21.19 3.71 3.24
N ALA A 9 20.81 4.05 2.01
CA ALA A 9 19.78 5.03 1.64
C ALA A 9 18.40 4.81 2.30
N VAL A 10 18.19 3.68 2.98
CA VAL A 10 17.03 3.34 3.80
C VAL A 10 16.97 4.18 5.09
N ALA A 11 18.12 4.56 5.66
CA ALA A 11 18.19 5.37 6.88
C ALA A 11 17.77 6.84 6.64
N LEU A 12 18.07 7.39 5.45
CA LEU A 12 17.70 8.77 5.09
C LEU A 12 16.19 8.90 4.82
N ALA A 13 15.56 7.84 4.29
CA ALA A 13 14.11 7.80 4.08
C ALA A 13 13.33 7.70 5.40
N CYS A 14 13.85 6.99 6.41
CA CYS A 14 13.26 6.96 7.75
C CYS A 14 13.41 8.29 8.50
N ALA A 15 14.52 9.01 8.31
CA ALA A 15 14.73 10.32 8.94
C ALA A 15 13.79 11.41 8.39
N LEU A 16 13.49 11.38 7.08
CA LEU A 16 12.56 12.32 6.45
C LEU A 16 11.08 12.06 6.82
N ALA A 17 10.71 10.80 7.07
CA ALA A 17 9.37 10.45 7.55
C ALA A 17 9.14 10.84 9.02
N MET A 18 10.20 10.81 9.86
CA MET A 18 10.11 11.22 11.26
C MET A 18 10.09 12.75 11.45
N ALA A 19 10.70 13.53 10.55
CA ALA A 19 10.66 14.99 10.60
C ALA A 19 9.30 15.60 10.21
N ALA A 20 8.53 14.91 9.37
CA ALA A 20 7.20 15.37 8.95
C ALA A 20 6.08 15.09 9.99
N GLY A 21 6.34 14.23 10.98
CA GLY A 21 5.39 13.87 12.04
C GLY A 21 5.40 14.79 13.27
N GLN A 22 6.30 15.78 13.34
CA GLN A 22 6.48 16.66 14.51
C GLN A 22 5.79 18.03 14.42
N ALA A 23 4.77 18.17 13.58
CA ALA A 23 3.94 19.37 13.54
C ALA A 23 2.47 19.03 13.79
N HIS A 24 2.16 18.47 14.97
CA HIS A 24 0.91 18.73 15.70
C HIS A 24 0.93 17.98 17.06
N GLY A 25 0.82 18.74 18.15
CA GLY A 25 0.45 18.21 19.47
C GLY A 25 1.56 18.16 20.52
N MET A 26 2.04 19.33 20.97
CA MET A 26 2.51 19.44 22.35
C MET A 26 1.30 19.64 23.27
N ILE A 27 1.17 18.85 24.33
CA ILE A 27 0.92 19.27 25.72
C ILE A 27 1.11 18.04 26.61
N GLY A 28 2.02 18.14 27.58
CA GLY A 28 2.27 17.13 28.62
C GLY A 28 3.74 16.75 28.76
N LYS A 29 4.58 17.61 29.35
CA LYS A 29 5.89 17.20 29.87
C LYS A 29 5.67 16.36 31.13
N PRO A 30 6.32 15.19 31.30
CA PRO A 30 6.45 14.59 32.63
C PRO A 30 7.50 15.36 33.42
N SER A 31 7.15 15.74 34.64
CA SER A 31 8.02 16.30 35.65
C SER A 31 9.15 15.33 36.01
N THR A 32 10.34 15.88 36.20
CA THR A 32 11.55 15.21 36.68
C THR A 32 11.32 14.61 38.07
N GLY A 33 11.14 13.29 38.13
CA GLY A 33 11.20 12.49 39.35
C GLY A 33 12.29 11.43 39.18
N SER A 34 13.38 11.57 39.92
CA SER A 34 14.45 10.59 40.05
C SER A 34 13.90 9.31 40.68
N GLY A 35 13.68 8.29 39.87
CA GLY A 35 13.35 6.94 40.29
C GLY A 35 14.01 5.98 39.30
N GLU A 36 14.62 4.93 39.82
CA GLU A 36 15.37 3.91 39.08
C GLU A 36 14.53 3.32 37.93
N TRP A 37 14.69 3.85 36.71
CA TRP A 37 14.16 3.22 35.50
C TRP A 37 15.13 2.11 35.10
N GLY A 38 15.01 1.01 35.83
CA GLY A 38 15.77 -0.21 35.61
C GLY A 38 15.66 -0.72 34.18
N SER A 39 16.71 -1.39 33.75
CA SER A 39 16.92 -2.17 32.53
C SER A 39 15.74 -3.04 32.06
N ASN A 40 14.71 -3.26 32.89
CA ASN A 40 13.46 -3.96 32.53
C ASN A 40 12.53 -3.16 31.60
N ALA A 41 12.43 -1.83 31.75
CA ALA A 41 11.55 -1.05 30.88
C ALA A 41 12.04 -1.12 29.42
N TYR A 42 13.35 -0.94 29.19
CA TYR A 42 13.95 -1.05 27.85
C TYR A 42 13.75 -2.44 27.22
N ALA A 43 13.72 -3.50 28.02
CA ALA A 43 13.47 -4.87 27.56
C ALA A 43 11.99 -5.11 27.20
N GLU A 44 11.04 -4.54 27.94
CA GLU A 44 9.61 -4.60 27.62
C GLU A 44 9.24 -3.77 26.39
N TRP A 45 9.76 -2.54 26.27
CA TRP A 45 9.61 -1.72 25.07
C TRP A 45 10.27 -2.39 23.85
N SER A 46 11.40 -3.08 24.04
CA SER A 46 12.04 -3.87 22.98
C SER A 46 11.21 -5.08 22.58
N LYS A 47 10.54 -5.77 23.52
CA LYS A 47 9.63 -6.89 23.22
C LYS A 47 8.36 -6.44 22.50
N LEU A 48 7.74 -5.35 22.94
CA LEU A 48 6.58 -4.73 22.28
C LEU A 48 6.94 -4.24 20.86
N ALA A 49 8.09 -3.58 20.71
CA ALA A 49 8.57 -3.14 19.40
C ALA A 49 9.05 -4.29 18.50
N LEU A 50 9.51 -5.41 19.08
CA LEU A 50 9.81 -6.64 18.34
C LEU A 50 8.52 -7.33 17.87
N ASP A 51 7.48 -7.35 18.71
CA ASP A 51 6.17 -7.89 18.36
C ASP A 51 5.53 -7.08 17.23
N ASP A 52 5.61 -5.75 17.29
CA ASP A 52 5.17 -4.86 16.21
C ASP A 52 5.91 -5.14 14.89
N LYS A 53 7.25 -5.27 14.93
CA LYS A 53 8.05 -5.55 13.72
C LYS A 53 7.80 -6.93 13.15
N ASP A 54 7.67 -7.94 14.00
CA ASP A 54 7.36 -9.30 13.57
C ASP A 54 5.95 -9.42 13.03
N PHE A 55 5.00 -8.71 13.62
CA PHE A 55 3.63 -8.59 13.10
C PHE A 55 3.61 -7.97 11.71
N MET A 56 4.26 -6.81 11.51
CA MET A 56 4.35 -6.18 10.20
C MET A 56 5.06 -7.07 9.17
N ARG A 57 6.13 -7.76 9.58
CA ARG A 57 6.85 -8.72 8.72
C ARG A 57 5.98 -9.90 8.30
N LYS A 58 5.16 -10.45 9.21
CA LYS A 58 4.22 -11.54 8.89
C LYS A 58 3.14 -11.08 7.91
N GLN A 59 2.64 -9.85 8.05
CA GLN A 59 1.71 -9.27 7.08
C GLN A 59 2.35 -9.16 5.69
N GLU A 60 3.55 -8.58 5.58
CA GLU A 60 4.27 -8.48 4.31
C GLU A 60 4.48 -9.86 3.65
N GLN A 61 4.90 -10.87 4.43
CA GLN A 61 5.10 -12.22 3.93
C GLN A 61 3.80 -12.84 3.41
N LEU A 62 2.68 -12.65 4.12
CA LEU A 62 1.37 -13.10 3.68
C LEU A 62 0.97 -12.44 2.35
N VAL A 63 1.19 -11.13 2.22
CA VAL A 63 0.88 -10.39 0.99
C VAL A 63 1.68 -10.94 -0.18
N ARG A 64 3.01 -11.05 -0.03
CA ARG A 64 3.90 -11.57 -1.07
C ARG A 64 3.55 -12.99 -1.47
N ARG A 65 3.31 -13.87 -0.50
CA ARG A 65 2.92 -15.27 -0.75
C ARG A 65 1.58 -15.35 -1.51
N THR A 66 0.57 -14.60 -1.06
CA THR A 66 -0.75 -14.62 -1.68
C THR A 66 -0.68 -14.12 -3.13
N ILE A 67 0.06 -13.03 -3.39
CA ILE A 67 0.26 -12.52 -4.76
C ILE A 67 1.00 -13.56 -5.61
N ALA A 68 2.05 -14.19 -5.07
CA ALA A 68 2.79 -15.23 -5.79
C ALA A 68 1.93 -16.45 -6.14
N GLU A 69 1.00 -16.84 -5.26
CA GLU A 69 0.09 -17.96 -5.44
C GLU A 69 -1.09 -17.66 -6.38
N LYS A 70 -1.62 -16.43 -6.35
CA LYS A 70 -2.94 -16.10 -6.91
C LYS A 70 -2.91 -15.16 -8.11
N ALA A 71 -1.91 -14.30 -8.23
CA ALA A 71 -1.83 -13.37 -9.36
C ALA A 71 -1.20 -14.06 -10.58
N PRO A 72 -1.69 -13.78 -11.80
CA PRO A 72 -1.00 -14.18 -13.03
C PRO A 72 0.44 -13.66 -13.05
N GLU A 73 1.38 -14.45 -13.56
CA GLU A 73 2.81 -14.15 -13.53
C GLU A 73 3.14 -12.74 -14.00
N MET A 74 2.57 -12.35 -15.15
CA MET A 74 2.77 -11.04 -15.78
C MET A 74 2.31 -9.84 -14.93
N PHE A 75 1.52 -10.06 -13.87
CA PHE A 75 0.97 -9.00 -13.02
C PHE A 75 1.49 -9.04 -11.58
N LYS A 76 2.26 -10.06 -11.17
CA LYS A 76 2.72 -10.20 -9.78
C LYS A 76 3.41 -8.95 -9.26
N GLU A 77 4.37 -8.41 -10.02
CA GLU A 77 5.10 -7.20 -9.64
C GLU A 77 4.18 -5.97 -9.58
N VAL A 78 3.23 -5.85 -10.51
CA VAL A 78 2.30 -4.72 -10.58
C VAL A 78 1.34 -4.75 -9.39
N ILE A 79 0.77 -5.91 -9.06
CA ILE A 79 -0.10 -6.09 -7.90
C ILE A 79 0.65 -5.81 -6.61
N LEU A 80 1.90 -6.30 -6.48
CA LEU A 80 2.74 -6.04 -5.32
C LEU A 80 3.05 -4.54 -5.18
N ALA A 81 3.34 -3.86 -6.29
CA ALA A 81 3.56 -2.42 -6.29
C ALA A 81 2.29 -1.64 -5.91
N ILE A 82 1.11 -2.07 -6.36
CA ILE A 82 -0.18 -1.50 -5.92
C ILE A 82 -0.32 -1.66 -4.40
N ALA A 83 -0.19 -2.88 -3.87
CA ALA A 83 -0.29 -3.13 -2.44
C ALA A 83 0.71 -2.28 -1.62
N MET A 84 1.93 -2.11 -2.13
CA MET A 84 2.96 -1.29 -1.50
C MET A 84 2.56 0.19 -1.44
N VAL A 85 2.04 0.75 -2.54
CA VAL A 85 1.65 2.16 -2.59
C VAL A 85 0.38 2.43 -1.78
N GLU A 86 -0.57 1.50 -1.81
CA GLU A 86 -1.88 1.67 -1.18
C GLU A 86 -1.85 1.53 0.35
N SER A 87 -0.99 0.65 0.87
CA SER A 87 -1.00 0.30 2.29
C SER A 87 0.36 -0.01 2.90
N SER A 88 1.44 0.10 2.12
CA SER A 88 2.76 -0.39 2.52
C SER A 88 2.74 -1.87 2.91
N LEU A 89 1.93 -2.67 2.19
CA LEU A 89 1.73 -4.11 2.41
C LEU A 89 1.04 -4.47 3.75
N HIS A 90 0.30 -3.54 4.36
CA HIS A 90 -0.37 -3.77 5.65
C HIS A 90 -1.89 -3.85 5.50
N GLN A 91 -2.46 -4.99 5.90
CA GLN A 91 -3.90 -5.16 6.08
C GLN A 91 -4.37 -4.49 7.38
N PHE A 92 -3.58 -4.61 8.44
CA PHE A 92 -3.90 -4.15 9.77
C PHE A 92 -2.87 -3.13 10.26
N ASP A 93 -3.33 -2.16 11.06
CA ASP A 93 -2.44 -1.29 11.83
C ASP A 93 -1.81 -2.06 13.01
N LYS A 94 -0.90 -1.40 13.73
CA LYS A 94 -0.19 -1.97 14.89
C LYS A 94 -1.12 -2.44 16.01
N ASP A 95 -2.34 -1.90 16.07
CA ASP A 95 -3.33 -2.24 17.08
C ASP A 95 -4.25 -3.40 16.61
N GLY A 96 -3.96 -3.98 15.44
CA GLY A 96 -4.72 -5.08 14.85
C GLY A 96 -6.00 -4.66 14.14
N ASN A 97 -6.25 -3.36 13.98
CA ASN A 97 -7.45 -2.88 13.30
C ASN A 97 -7.24 -2.84 11.78
N PRO A 98 -8.28 -3.10 10.95
CA PRO A 98 -8.18 -3.00 9.51
C PRO A 98 -7.75 -1.60 9.08
N THR A 99 -6.73 -1.51 8.24
CA THR A 99 -6.33 -0.25 7.66
C THR A 99 -7.47 0.30 6.81
N ARG A 100 -7.80 1.58 6.99
CA ARG A 100 -8.87 2.24 6.23
C ARG A 100 -8.49 3.66 5.84
N SER A 101 -9.03 4.13 4.72
CA SER A 101 -8.96 5.53 4.33
C SER A 101 -10.36 6.04 4.04
N LYS A 102 -10.66 7.25 4.51
CA LYS A 102 -11.93 7.90 4.23
C LYS A 102 -11.94 8.40 2.79
N VAL A 103 -13.01 8.09 2.06
CA VAL A 103 -13.24 8.59 0.70
C VAL A 103 -14.64 9.20 0.61
N ARG A 104 -14.92 9.97 -0.45
CA ARG A 104 -16.25 10.60 -0.61
C ARG A 104 -17.31 9.50 -0.62
N GLY A 105 -18.25 9.50 0.33
CA GLY A 105 -19.35 8.52 0.38
C GLY A 105 -18.97 7.09 0.76
N GLY A 106 -17.81 6.86 1.40
CA GLY A 106 -17.43 5.53 1.88
C GLY A 106 -16.01 5.45 2.46
N HIS A 107 -15.48 4.24 2.51
CA HIS A 107 -14.11 3.92 2.93
C HIS A 107 -13.43 2.99 1.93
N THR A 108 -12.11 3.02 1.91
CA THR A 108 -11.29 1.96 1.30
C THR A 108 -10.63 1.13 2.38
N TRP A 109 -10.55 -0.18 2.16
CA TRP A 109 -10.17 -1.14 3.20
C TRP A 109 -8.97 -2.00 2.81
N GLY A 110 -8.10 -2.20 3.79
CA GLY A 110 -7.05 -3.20 3.78
C GLY A 110 -5.94 -2.95 2.78
N VAL A 111 -5.18 -4.01 2.53
CA VAL A 111 -3.92 -3.95 1.79
C VAL A 111 -4.08 -3.46 0.35
N MET A 112 -5.20 -3.81 -0.32
CA MET A 112 -5.51 -3.43 -1.69
C MET A 112 -6.40 -2.18 -1.80
N ARG A 113 -6.80 -1.56 -0.68
CA ARG A 113 -7.67 -0.37 -0.60
C ARG A 113 -8.96 -0.50 -1.42
N ILE A 114 -9.67 -1.62 -1.24
CA ILE A 114 -10.94 -1.88 -1.91
C ILE A 114 -12.01 -0.93 -1.38
N SER A 115 -12.66 -0.19 -2.28
CA SER A 115 -13.70 0.80 -1.95
C SER A 115 -15.06 0.13 -1.69
N ASP A 116 -15.70 0.48 -0.58
CA ASP A 116 -17.07 0.06 -0.24
C ASP A 116 -18.17 1.01 -0.74
N GLN A 117 -17.79 2.07 -1.47
CA GLN A 117 -18.70 3.07 -2.04
C GLN A 117 -19.72 2.42 -2.99
N PRO A 118 -21.01 2.79 -2.92
CA PRO A 118 -22.07 2.15 -3.72
C PRO A 118 -21.78 2.02 -5.23
N TRP A 119 -21.16 3.05 -5.84
CA TRP A 119 -20.83 3.07 -7.28
C TRP A 119 -19.54 2.31 -7.64
N ALA A 120 -18.75 1.89 -6.66
CA ALA A 120 -17.51 1.14 -6.84
C ALA A 120 -17.63 -0.31 -6.35
N ARG A 121 -18.82 -0.71 -5.88
CA ARG A 121 -19.05 -2.05 -5.35
C ARG A 121 -19.07 -3.11 -6.44
N TYR A 122 -18.47 -4.25 -6.14
CA TYR A 122 -18.60 -5.46 -6.96
C TYR A 122 -19.59 -6.41 -6.30
N PRO A 123 -20.52 -7.00 -7.06
CA PRO A 123 -21.55 -7.89 -6.51
C PRO A 123 -20.97 -9.19 -5.92
N PHE A 124 -19.78 -9.61 -6.36
CA PHE A 124 -19.12 -10.83 -5.89
C PHE A 124 -18.25 -10.64 -4.64
N ILE A 125 -18.09 -9.41 -4.14
CA ILE A 125 -17.23 -9.10 -2.99
C ILE A 125 -18.05 -9.07 -1.71
N ASP A 126 -17.62 -9.85 -0.72
CA ASP A 126 -18.05 -9.72 0.67
C ASP A 126 -17.28 -8.58 1.35
N TYR A 127 -17.96 -7.45 1.54
CA TYR A 127 -17.37 -6.23 2.07
C TYR A 127 -17.05 -6.25 3.56
N GLU A 128 -17.64 -7.18 4.32
CA GLU A 128 -17.22 -7.39 5.71
C GLU A 128 -15.96 -8.26 5.75
N ARG A 129 -15.90 -9.29 4.90
CA ARG A 129 -14.75 -10.18 4.84
C ARG A 129 -13.46 -9.47 4.39
N ILE A 130 -13.50 -8.56 3.40
CA ILE A 130 -12.29 -7.84 2.96
C ILE A 130 -11.62 -6.99 4.05
N LYS A 131 -12.33 -6.67 5.14
CA LYS A 131 -11.77 -5.89 6.25
C LYS A 131 -10.89 -6.77 7.14
N TRP A 132 -11.29 -8.02 7.35
CA TRP A 132 -10.70 -8.89 8.37
C TRP A 132 -9.92 -10.08 7.79
N ASP A 133 -10.11 -10.41 6.52
CA ASP A 133 -9.38 -11.47 5.83
C ASP A 133 -8.41 -10.85 4.82
N ALA A 134 -7.13 -10.73 5.22
CA ALA A 134 -6.07 -10.18 4.39
C ALA A 134 -5.93 -10.93 3.06
N ARG A 135 -6.04 -12.27 3.08
CA ARG A 135 -5.92 -13.10 1.87
C ARG A 135 -7.07 -12.80 0.92
N TYR A 136 -8.30 -12.75 1.44
CA TYR A 136 -9.48 -12.42 0.64
C TYR A 136 -9.44 -10.98 0.10
N ASN A 137 -8.91 -10.01 0.86
CA ASN A 137 -8.67 -8.65 0.38
C ASN A 137 -7.72 -8.64 -0.83
N ILE A 138 -6.61 -9.38 -0.77
CA ILE A 138 -5.64 -9.48 -1.87
C ILE A 138 -6.26 -10.16 -3.09
N GLU A 139 -6.92 -11.31 -2.89
CA GLU A 139 -7.59 -12.05 -3.97
C GLU A 139 -8.65 -11.18 -4.67
N SER A 140 -9.44 -10.44 -3.89
CA SER A 140 -10.42 -9.49 -4.41
C SER A 140 -9.76 -8.34 -5.18
N GLY A 141 -8.65 -7.78 -4.67
CA GLY A 141 -7.89 -6.74 -5.36
C GLY A 141 -7.28 -7.22 -6.69
N ILE A 142 -6.81 -8.47 -6.74
CA ILE A 142 -6.35 -9.10 -7.99
C ILE A 142 -7.48 -9.17 -9.00
N LEU A 143 -8.67 -9.65 -8.59
CA LEU A 143 -9.84 -9.74 -9.48
C LEU A 143 -10.29 -8.37 -10.01
N ILE A 144 -10.31 -7.36 -9.15
CA ILE A 144 -10.59 -5.97 -9.53
C ILE A 144 -9.57 -5.49 -10.57
N PHE A 145 -8.27 -5.74 -10.35
CA PHE A 145 -7.24 -5.34 -11.31
C PHE A 145 -7.40 -6.03 -12.66
N LEU A 146 -7.74 -7.33 -12.68
CA LEU A 146 -7.98 -8.07 -13.92
C LEU A 146 -9.19 -7.52 -14.68
N ASP A 147 -10.27 -7.15 -14.00
CA ASP A 147 -11.40 -6.42 -14.59
C ASP A 147 -10.92 -5.10 -15.25
N LYS A 148 -10.07 -4.33 -14.55
CA LYS A 148 -9.52 -3.07 -15.08
C LYS A 148 -8.59 -3.29 -16.26
N TRP A 149 -7.84 -4.37 -16.26
CA TRP A 149 -7.01 -4.75 -17.40
C TRP A 149 -7.85 -5.07 -18.64
N ILE A 150 -8.96 -5.80 -18.49
CA ILE A 150 -9.90 -6.09 -19.58
C ILE A 150 -10.51 -4.78 -20.11
N ARG A 151 -11.03 -3.94 -19.21
CA ARG A 151 -11.62 -2.65 -19.56
C ARG A 151 -10.63 -1.71 -20.24
N ALA A 152 -9.37 -1.69 -19.79
CA ALA A 152 -8.30 -0.91 -20.44
C ALA A 152 -8.07 -1.33 -21.90
N GLY A 153 -8.19 -2.62 -22.22
CA GLY A 153 -8.14 -3.11 -23.60
C GLY A 153 -9.29 -2.53 -24.44
N GLN A 154 -10.53 -2.73 -23.98
CA GLN A 154 -11.73 -2.23 -24.65
C GLN A 154 -11.70 -0.71 -24.87
N MET A 155 -11.16 0.05 -23.91
CA MET A 155 -11.02 1.50 -24.05
C MET A 155 -10.00 1.87 -25.12
N LYS A 156 -8.88 1.15 -25.24
CA LYS A 156 -7.90 1.42 -26.29
C LYS A 156 -8.48 1.12 -27.67
N ASP A 157 -9.30 0.08 -27.80
CA ASP A 157 -9.95 -0.26 -29.07
C ASP A 157 -11.00 0.80 -29.46
N LYS A 158 -11.74 1.31 -28.48
CA LYS A 158 -12.79 2.33 -28.69
C LYS A 158 -12.24 3.74 -28.93
N TYR A 159 -11.11 4.09 -28.33
CA TYR A 159 -10.57 5.45 -28.34
C TYR A 159 -9.14 5.49 -28.92
N PRO A 160 -8.98 5.78 -30.23
CA PRO A 160 -7.66 5.83 -30.89
C PRO A 160 -6.66 6.77 -30.23
N GLY A 161 -7.13 7.84 -29.57
CA GLY A 161 -6.29 8.76 -28.80
C GLY A 161 -5.52 8.11 -27.63
N LEU A 162 -5.94 6.92 -27.18
CA LEU A 162 -5.25 6.15 -26.15
C LEU A 162 -4.15 5.23 -26.70
N ALA A 163 -3.85 5.27 -28.00
CA ALA A 163 -2.81 4.43 -28.62
C ALA A 163 -1.46 4.56 -27.91
N LYS A 164 -1.07 5.79 -27.54
CA LYS A 164 0.22 6.10 -26.88
C LYS A 164 0.30 5.68 -25.40
N VAL A 165 -0.83 5.33 -24.77
CA VAL A 165 -0.87 4.93 -23.35
C VAL A 165 -0.77 3.41 -23.27
N SER A 166 0.18 2.87 -22.50
CA SER A 166 0.25 1.41 -22.32
C SER A 166 -1.01 0.88 -21.63
N ARG A 167 -1.43 -0.35 -21.98
CA ARG A 167 -2.63 -0.96 -21.37
C ARG A 167 -2.48 -1.13 -19.86
N ILE A 168 -1.28 -1.46 -19.38
CA ILE A 168 -1.01 -1.64 -17.95
C ILE A 168 -1.17 -0.33 -17.19
N GLN A 169 -0.68 0.76 -17.77
CA GLN A 169 -0.83 2.08 -17.19
C GLN A 169 -2.30 2.48 -17.08
N LEU A 170 -3.08 2.24 -18.14
CA LEU A 170 -4.51 2.53 -18.13
C LEU A 170 -5.26 1.66 -17.11
N ALA A 171 -4.89 0.38 -16.97
CA ALA A 171 -5.47 -0.51 -15.96
C ALA A 171 -5.20 -0.01 -14.53
N ILE A 172 -3.98 0.42 -14.22
CA ILE A 172 -3.63 1.01 -12.90
C ILE A 172 -4.45 2.28 -12.63
N GLN A 173 -4.62 3.14 -13.64
CA GLN A 173 -5.43 4.35 -13.49
C GLN A 173 -6.90 4.02 -13.19
N LEU A 174 -7.46 3.07 -13.94
CA LEU A 174 -8.82 2.59 -13.71
C LEU A 174 -8.98 1.91 -12.34
N TYR A 175 -7.95 1.22 -11.84
CA TYR A 175 -7.95 0.57 -10.53
C TYR A 175 -8.12 1.58 -9.40
N TYR A 176 -7.37 2.67 -9.45
CA TYR A 176 -7.44 3.75 -8.46
C TYR A 176 -8.75 4.57 -8.52
N GLY A 177 -9.67 4.23 -9.44
CA GLY A 177 -10.87 5.02 -9.67
C GLY A 177 -10.57 6.38 -10.32
N LEU A 178 -9.39 6.52 -10.95
CA LEU A 178 -9.14 7.63 -11.85
C LEU A 178 -9.96 7.37 -13.10
N VAL A 179 -11.02 8.13 -13.28
CA VAL A 179 -11.63 8.29 -14.61
C VAL A 179 -10.50 8.70 -15.56
N PRO A 180 -10.33 8.09 -16.74
CA PRO A 180 -9.38 8.57 -17.74
C PRO A 180 -9.69 10.04 -17.99
N LEU A 181 -8.72 10.88 -17.63
CA LEU A 181 -8.98 12.28 -17.33
C LEU A 181 -9.18 13.13 -18.58
N GLN A 182 -10.06 14.11 -18.41
CA GLN A 182 -10.09 15.34 -19.17
C GLN A 182 -8.68 15.96 -19.28
N PRO A 183 -8.37 16.68 -20.38
CA PRO A 183 -7.06 17.28 -20.60
C PRO A 183 -6.60 18.17 -19.42
N GLY A 184 -5.34 18.05 -19.01
CA GLY A 184 -4.68 19.03 -18.12
C GLY A 184 -4.40 18.60 -16.68
N VAL A 185 -4.92 17.46 -16.20
CA VAL A 185 -4.56 16.97 -14.85
C VAL A 185 -3.41 15.98 -14.95
N ASP A 186 -2.23 16.35 -14.46
CA ASP A 186 -1.07 15.46 -14.38
C ASP A 186 -1.28 14.40 -13.28
N ARG A 187 -2.00 13.33 -13.62
CA ARG A 187 -2.06 12.10 -12.80
C ARG A 187 -1.05 11.04 -13.26
N TRP A 188 -0.04 11.43 -14.05
CA TRP A 188 1.00 10.51 -14.52
C TRP A 188 1.97 10.11 -13.42
N TRP A 189 2.02 10.85 -12.31
CA TRP A 189 2.91 10.58 -11.17
C TRP A 189 2.69 9.17 -10.57
N TYR A 190 1.44 8.74 -10.41
CA TYR A 190 1.11 7.47 -9.74
C TYR A 190 1.48 6.27 -10.60
N SER A 191 1.11 6.32 -11.90
CA SER A 191 1.55 5.30 -12.87
C SER A 191 3.07 5.26 -12.98
N ARG A 192 3.75 6.41 -12.97
CA ARG A 192 5.22 6.47 -12.96
C ARG A 192 5.80 5.88 -11.68
N LEU A 193 5.18 6.10 -10.52
CA LEU A 193 5.62 5.54 -9.24
C LEU A 193 5.53 4.01 -9.29
N VAL A 194 4.38 3.46 -9.68
CA VAL A 194 4.20 2.00 -9.81
C VAL A 194 5.20 1.41 -10.82
N ILE A 195 5.33 2.01 -12.01
CA ILE A 195 6.27 1.56 -13.05
C ILE A 195 7.74 1.67 -12.58
N ARG A 196 8.10 2.71 -11.81
CA ARG A 196 9.46 2.82 -11.25
C ARG A 196 9.71 1.75 -10.20
N THR A 197 8.73 1.47 -9.35
CA THR A 197 8.83 0.44 -8.32
C THR A 197 8.98 -0.95 -8.93
N THR A 198 8.27 -1.25 -10.02
CA THR A 198 8.46 -2.52 -10.75
C THR A 198 9.84 -2.59 -11.41
N ARG A 199 10.27 -1.54 -12.13
CA ARG A 199 11.60 -1.52 -12.79
C ARG A 199 12.79 -1.65 -11.84
N ARG A 200 12.69 -1.19 -10.59
CA ARG A 200 13.77 -1.32 -9.59
C ARG A 200 13.88 -2.72 -8.99
N ASN A 201 12.84 -3.53 -9.11
CA ASN A 201 12.75 -4.86 -8.53
C ASN A 201 12.82 -5.98 -9.60
N ALA A 202 12.97 -5.63 -10.87
CA ALA A 202 13.26 -6.57 -11.94
C ALA A 202 14.72 -7.06 -11.79
N PRO A 203 14.98 -8.38 -11.94
CA PRO A 203 16.31 -8.97 -11.80
C PRO A 203 17.33 -8.47 -12.83
#